data_AF-A0A923UR54-F1
#
_entry.id   AF-A0A923UR54-F1
#
_cell.length_a   1.000
_cell.length_b   1.000
_cell.length_c   1.000
_cell.angle_alpha   90.00
_cell.angle_beta   90.00
_cell.angle_gamma   90.00
#
_symmetry.space_group_name_H-M   'P 1'
#
loop_
_entity.id
_entity.type
_entity.pdbx_description
1 polymer ?
#
loop_
_entity_poly.entity_id
_entity_poly.type
_entity_poly.pdbx_seq_one_letter_code
_entity_poly.pdbx_strand_id
1 'polypeptide(L)'
;MVVLTHEQVAFILNDIKRSGIETEELQLNLLDHICCIVEDELLPNHSFEECYRNVVPRFFKRELYEIQEETNLLLTFKHYYAMKKVMLISGTFSAVGFIKESFFKQMHWPGANVLWWGALVLLIFVFTIQHKPKTIQRNGVSFGQ
;
A
#
# COMPACT_ATOMS: atom_id res chain seq x y z
N MET A 1 31.50 -11.10 21.84
CA MET A 1 30.58 -10.00 21.47
C MET A 1 31.26 -8.71 21.87
N VAL A 2 31.58 -7.89 20.88
CA VAL A 2 32.02 -6.52 21.12
C VAL A 2 30.77 -5.70 21.39
N VAL A 3 30.82 -4.77 22.35
CA VAL A 3 29.70 -3.88 22.65
C VAL A 3 30.06 -2.49 22.13
N LEU A 4 29.16 -1.88 21.37
CA LEU A 4 29.36 -0.54 20.84
C LEU A 4 29.37 0.49 21.97
N THR A 5 30.21 1.53 21.85
CA THR A 5 30.22 2.63 22.81
C THR A 5 28.99 3.53 22.59
N HIS A 6 28.56 4.23 23.64
CA HIS A 6 27.43 5.17 23.53
C HIS A 6 27.66 6.28 22.48
N GLU A 7 28.92 6.66 22.22
CA GLU A 7 29.25 7.62 21.16
C GLU A 7 28.96 7.04 19.76
N GLN A 8 29.30 5.77 19.52
CA GLN A 8 29.01 5.09 18.26
C GLN A 8 27.52 4.89 18.04
N VAL A 9 26.79 4.52 19.10
CA VAL A 9 25.31 4.40 19.04
C VAL A 9 24.67 5.75 18.74
N ALA A 10 25.13 6.83 19.38
CA ALA A 10 24.64 8.18 19.13
C ALA A 10 24.98 8.68 17.70
N PHE A 11 26.11 8.25 17.15
CA PHE A 11 26.47 8.51 15.76
C PHE A 11 25.48 7.84 14.80
N ILE A 12 25.21 6.54 14.97
CA ILE A 12 24.27 5.77 14.15
C ILE A 12 22.86 6.39 14.21
N LEU A 13 22.39 6.72 15.42
CA LEU A 13 21.08 7.36 15.61
C LEU A 13 20.97 8.69 14.84
N ASN A 14 22.00 9.54 14.90
CA ASN A 14 21.99 10.82 14.19
C ASN A 14 22.03 10.64 12.67
N ASP A 15 22.73 9.62 12.17
CA ASP A 15 22.80 9.31 10.75
C ASP A 15 21.45 8.81 10.20
N ILE A 16 20.75 7.96 10.97
CA ILE A 16 19.40 7.50 10.64
C ILE A 16 18.42 8.69 10.61
N LYS A 17 18.50 9.60 11.59
CA LYS A 17 17.68 10.83 11.63
C LYS A 17 17.92 11.74 10.43
N ARG A 18 19.18 11.86 9.98
CA ARG A 18 19.55 12.65 8.79
C ARG A 18 19.09 12.00 7.49
N SER A 19 18.85 10.69 7.48
CA SER A 19 18.40 9.94 6.30
C SER A 19 16.93 10.18 5.93
N GLY A 20 16.20 11.03 6.67
CA GLY A 20 14.83 11.45 6.33
C GLY A 20 13.72 10.51 6.84
N ILE A 21 14.03 9.63 7.78
CA ILE A 21 13.05 8.75 8.42
C ILE A 21 12.34 9.53 9.53
N GLU A 22 11.07 9.87 9.33
CA GLU A 22 10.29 10.69 10.28
C GLU A 22 9.74 9.88 11.47
N THR A 23 9.55 8.57 11.33
CA THR A 23 8.92 7.73 12.35
C THR A 23 9.91 7.23 13.40
N GLU A 24 9.67 7.55 14.68
CA GLU A 24 10.53 7.12 15.80
C GLU A 24 10.62 5.59 15.93
N GLU A 25 9.52 4.86 15.69
CA GLU A 25 9.51 3.39 15.74
C GLU A 25 10.49 2.78 14.73
N LEU A 26 10.53 3.34 13.50
CA LEU A 26 11.44 2.86 12.47
C LEU A 26 12.89 3.23 12.78
N GLN A 27 13.13 4.43 13.33
CA GLN A 27 14.46 4.83 13.77
C GLN A 27 15.02 3.87 14.84
N LEU A 28 14.21 3.50 15.82
CA LEU A 28 14.62 2.60 16.91
C LEU A 28 14.85 1.17 16.41
N ASN A 29 13.97 0.67 15.52
CA ASN A 29 14.12 -0.66 14.95
C ASN A 29 15.41 -0.78 14.11
N LEU A 30 15.67 0.23 13.27
CA LEU A 30 16.91 0.31 12.48
C LEU A 30 18.15 0.44 13.36
N LEU A 31 18.08 1.25 14.43
CA LEU A 31 19.19 1.41 15.37
C LEU A 31 19.56 0.08 16.03
N ASP A 32 18.58 -0.62 16.61
CA ASP A 32 18.79 -1.89 17.32
C ASP A 32 19.40 -2.93 16.39
N HIS A 33 18.86 -3.02 15.17
CA HIS A 33 19.33 -3.98 14.18
C HIS A 33 20.76 -3.67 13.71
N ILE A 34 21.03 -2.42 13.31
CA ILE A 34 22.36 -1.99 12.85
C ILE A 34 23.40 -2.20 13.97
N CYS A 35 23.06 -1.89 15.23
CA CYS A 35 23.93 -2.17 16.37
C CYS A 35 24.25 -3.66 16.48
N CYS A 36 23.25 -4.54 16.49
CA CYS A 36 23.46 -5.99 16.56
C CYS A 36 24.40 -6.51 15.46
N ILE A 37 24.25 -6.03 14.23
CA ILE A 37 25.05 -6.52 13.09
C ILE A 37 26.47 -6.00 13.14
N VAL A 38 26.64 -4.71 13.46
CA VAL A 38 27.98 -4.16 13.63
C VAL A 38 28.68 -4.87 14.78
N GLU A 39 28.01 -5.18 15.89
CA GLU A 39 28.58 -5.95 16.99
C GLU A 39 28.99 -7.39 16.62
N ASP A 40 28.31 -7.99 15.63
CA ASP A 40 28.61 -9.34 15.12
C ASP A 40 29.76 -9.34 14.10
N GLU A 41 29.80 -8.36 13.19
CA GLU A 41 30.83 -8.24 12.15
C GLU A 41 32.12 -7.53 12.63
N LEU A 42 32.09 -6.85 13.77
CA LEU A 42 33.24 -6.10 14.29
C LEU A 42 34.32 -7.04 14.86
N LEU A 43 35.30 -7.34 14.01
CA LEU A 43 36.53 -8.07 14.38
C LEU A 43 37.49 -7.14 15.16
N PRO A 44 38.28 -7.68 16.11
CA PRO A 44 39.21 -6.90 16.95
C PRO A 44 40.31 -6.15 16.18
N ASN A 45 40.51 -6.46 14.89
CA ASN A 45 41.53 -5.85 14.03
C ASN A 45 40.94 -4.88 12.97
N HIS A 46 39.62 -4.70 12.91
CA HIS A 46 38.96 -3.81 11.95
C HIS A 46 38.39 -2.56 12.65
N SER A 47 38.38 -1.44 11.91
CA SER A 47 37.80 -0.20 12.41
C SER A 47 36.26 -0.24 12.31
N PHE A 48 35.59 0.31 13.32
CA PHE A 48 34.12 0.47 13.35
C PHE A 48 33.60 1.15 12.07
N GLU A 49 34.32 2.17 11.61
CA GLU A 49 33.90 3.01 10.48
C GLU A 49 33.90 2.25 9.14
N GLU A 50 34.81 1.29 8.98
CA GLU A 50 34.87 0.42 7.80
C GLU A 50 33.75 -0.63 7.81
N CYS A 51 33.48 -1.24 8.96
CA CYS A 51 32.36 -2.17 9.14
C CYS A 51 31.02 -1.45 8.90
N TYR A 52 30.81 -0.29 9.55
CA TYR A 52 29.59 0.50 9.41
C TYR A 52 29.29 0.87 7.95
N ARG A 53 30.32 1.32 7.20
CA ARG A 53 30.19 1.70 5.78
C ARG A 53 29.73 0.53 4.90
N ASN A 54 30.07 -0.71 5.26
CA ASN A 54 29.64 -1.90 4.53
C ASN A 54 28.23 -2.36 4.92
N VAL A 55 27.86 -2.20 6.20
CA VAL A 55 26.57 -2.66 6.76
C VAL A 55 25.42 -1.73 6.33
N VAL A 56 25.57 -0.42 6.50
CA VAL A 56 24.52 0.59 6.26
C VAL A 56 23.81 0.45 4.91
N PRO A 57 24.50 0.45 3.75
CA PRO A 57 23.82 0.40 2.45
C PRO A 57 23.09 -0.92 2.20
N ARG A 58 23.56 -2.02 2.81
CA ARG A 58 22.95 -3.34 2.68
C ARG A 58 21.65 -3.43 3.47
N PHE A 59 21.59 -2.79 4.64
CA PHE A 59 20.43 -2.82 5.52
C PHE A 59 19.35 -1.83 5.15
N PHE A 60 19.70 -0.56 4.87
CA PHE A 60 18.71 0.46 4.48
C PHE A 60 17.87 0.02 3.27
N LYS A 61 18.48 -0.64 2.28
CA LYS A 61 17.76 -1.10 1.10
C LYS A 61 16.79 -2.25 1.40
N ARG A 62 17.15 -3.13 2.33
CA ARG A 62 16.38 -4.34 2.65
C ARG A 62 15.20 -4.04 3.57
N GLU A 63 15.44 -3.34 4.67
CA GLU A 63 14.41 -2.97 5.66
C GLU A 63 13.32 -2.10 5.03
N LEU A 64 13.72 -1.08 4.24
CA LEU A 64 12.75 -0.24 3.54
C LEU A 64 11.95 -1.00 2.47
N TYR A 65 12.55 -2.01 1.85
CA TYR A 65 11.87 -2.84 0.87
C TYR A 65 10.81 -3.74 1.52
N GLU A 66 11.13 -4.39 2.65
CA GLU A 66 10.18 -5.24 3.38
C GLU A 66 8.99 -4.42 3.90
N ILE A 67 9.22 -3.24 4.49
CA ILE A 67 8.15 -2.33 4.94
C ILE A 67 7.28 -1.86 3.76
N GLN A 68 7.91 -1.56 2.62
CA GLN A 68 7.19 -1.16 1.41
C GLN A 68 6.35 -2.30 0.84
N GLU A 69 6.82 -3.55 0.92
CA GLU A 69 6.11 -4.74 0.48
C GLU A 69 4.86 -5.00 1.32
N GLU A 70 4.98 -4.95 2.66
CA GLU A 70 3.84 -5.08 3.56
C GLU A 70 2.77 -4.00 3.33
N THR A 71 3.23 -2.74 3.16
CA THR A 71 2.33 -1.61 2.88
C THR A 71 1.65 -1.77 1.53
N ASN A 72 2.38 -2.21 0.49
CA ASN A 72 1.83 -2.42 -0.85
C ASN A 72 0.81 -3.57 -0.85
N LEU A 73 1.09 -4.64 -0.12
CA LEU A 73 0.19 -5.77 0.07
C LEU A 73 -1.10 -5.35 0.80
N LEU A 74 -1.01 -4.53 1.86
CA LEU A 74 -2.20 -3.97 2.51
C LEU A 74 -2.99 -3.02 1.61
N LEU A 75 -2.32 -2.17 0.81
CA LEU A 75 -2.97 -1.28 -0.16
C LEU A 75 -3.67 -2.07 -1.27
N THR A 76 -3.03 -3.09 -1.82
CA THR A 76 -3.62 -3.94 -2.86
C THR A 76 -4.82 -4.74 -2.33
N PHE A 77 -4.76 -5.24 -1.09
CA PHE A 77 -5.91 -5.88 -0.43
C PHE A 77 -7.07 -4.91 -0.19
N LYS A 78 -6.80 -3.67 0.22
CA LYS A 78 -7.83 -2.63 0.37
C LYS A 78 -8.54 -2.34 -0.96
N HIS A 79 -7.80 -2.22 -2.06
CA HIS A 79 -8.37 -2.04 -3.40
C HIS A 79 -9.16 -3.27 -3.85
N TYR A 80 -8.64 -4.47 -3.63
CA TYR A 80 -9.32 -5.73 -3.95
C TYR A 80 -10.66 -5.86 -3.20
N TYR A 81 -10.70 -5.52 -1.92
CA TYR A 81 -11.91 -5.59 -1.10
C TYR A 81 -12.96 -4.56 -1.53
N ALA A 82 -12.53 -3.34 -1.90
CA ALA A 82 -13.40 -2.33 -2.48
C ALA A 82 -14.04 -2.84 -3.79
N MET A 83 -13.26 -3.45 -4.69
CA MET A 83 -13.80 -4.04 -5.93
C MET A 83 -14.81 -5.16 -5.67
N LYS A 84 -14.51 -6.05 -4.72
CA LYS A 84 -15.42 -7.14 -4.36
C LYS A 84 -16.75 -6.62 -3.82
N LYS A 85 -16.73 -5.59 -2.98
CA LYS A 85 -17.94 -4.94 -2.46
C LYS A 85 -18.80 -4.35 -3.58
N VAL A 86 -18.20 -3.62 -4.53
CA VAL A 86 -19.00 -3.00 -5.60
C VAL A 86 -19.54 -4.03 -6.59
N MET A 87 -18.79 -5.08 -6.90
CA MET A 87 -19.31 -6.21 -7.70
C MET A 87 -20.58 -6.79 -7.07
N LEU A 88 -20.56 -7.05 -5.77
CA LEU A 88 -21.70 -7.60 -5.04
C LEU A 88 -22.90 -6.63 -5.02
N ILE A 89 -22.64 -5.33 -4.81
CA ILE A 89 -23.68 -4.29 -4.84
C ILE A 89 -24.31 -4.20 -6.24
N SER A 90 -23.51 -4.19 -7.31
CA SER A 90 -24.02 -4.10 -8.67
C SER A 90 -24.87 -5.31 -9.07
N GLY A 91 -24.48 -6.53 -8.69
CA GLY A 91 -25.26 -7.74 -8.95
C GLY A 91 -26.61 -7.72 -8.22
N THR A 92 -26.59 -7.29 -6.96
CA THR A 92 -27.81 -7.16 -6.16
C THR A 92 -28.74 -6.08 -6.72
N PHE A 93 -28.19 -4.95 -7.15
CA PHE A 93 -28.96 -3.86 -7.75
C PHE A 93 -29.64 -4.28 -9.06
N SER A 94 -28.94 -5.02 -9.92
CA SER A 94 -29.52 -5.56 -11.16
C SER A 94 -30.69 -6.51 -10.87
N ALA A 95 -30.54 -7.44 -9.93
CA ALA A 95 -31.62 -8.37 -9.54
C ALA A 95 -32.87 -7.64 -9.03
N VAL A 96 -32.69 -6.62 -8.18
CA VAL A 96 -33.78 -5.77 -7.69
C VAL A 96 -34.40 -4.94 -8.82
N GLY A 97 -33.58 -4.47 -9.77
CA GLY A 97 -34.03 -3.74 -10.95
C GLY A 97 -35.00 -4.53 -11.81
N PHE A 98 -34.70 -5.80 -12.10
CA PHE A 98 -35.58 -6.69 -12.86
C PHE A 98 -36.94 -6.94 -12.20
N ILE A 99 -36.92 -7.13 -10.87
CA ILE A 99 -38.15 -7.30 -10.09
C ILE A 99 -38.98 -6.02 -10.18
N LYS A 100 -38.37 -4.86 -9.91
CA LYS A 100 -39.05 -3.55 -9.94
C LYS A 100 -39.60 -3.21 -11.33
N GLU A 101 -38.87 -3.52 -12.39
CA GLU A 101 -39.36 -3.37 -13.76
C GLU A 101 -40.64 -4.17 -14.00
N SER A 102 -40.65 -5.43 -13.57
CA SER A 102 -41.77 -6.35 -13.81
C SER A 102 -43.06 -5.83 -13.17
N PHE A 103 -42.97 -5.29 -11.95
CA PHE A 103 -44.08 -4.61 -11.29
C PHE A 103 -44.52 -3.31 -11.99
N PHE A 104 -43.57 -2.54 -12.53
CA PHE A 104 -43.89 -1.27 -13.18
C PHE A 104 -44.63 -1.44 -14.52
N LYS A 105 -44.35 -2.53 -15.26
CA LYS A 105 -45.14 -2.92 -16.46
C LYS A 105 -46.61 -3.19 -16.12
N GLN A 106 -46.88 -3.77 -14.95
CA GLN A 106 -48.24 -4.10 -14.51
C GLN A 106 -49.07 -2.87 -14.15
N MET A 107 -48.47 -1.73 -13.79
CA MET A 107 -49.19 -0.54 -13.32
C MET A 107 -49.57 0.47 -14.42
N HIS A 108 -49.24 0.20 -15.70
CA HIS A 108 -49.61 1.04 -16.88
C HIS A 108 -49.36 2.55 -16.72
N TRP A 109 -48.39 2.94 -15.89
CA TRP A 109 -48.08 4.34 -15.65
C TRP A 109 -47.33 4.97 -16.85
N PRO A 110 -47.82 6.09 -17.41
CA PRO A 110 -47.16 6.77 -18.52
C PRO A 110 -45.85 7.38 -17.99
N GLY A 111 -44.72 6.86 -18.46
CA GLY A 111 -43.38 7.25 -17.99
C GLY A 111 -42.44 6.07 -17.75
N ALA A 112 -42.96 4.84 -17.73
CA ALA A 112 -42.19 3.61 -17.54
C ALA A 112 -41.00 3.47 -18.51
N ASN A 113 -41.17 3.86 -19.78
CA ASN A 113 -40.12 3.73 -20.79
C ASN A 113 -38.94 4.70 -20.57
N VAL A 114 -39.19 5.93 -20.07
CA VAL A 114 -38.12 6.91 -19.81
C VAL A 114 -37.28 6.50 -18.61
N LEU A 115 -37.93 5.96 -17.57
CA LEU A 115 -37.24 5.43 -16.39
C LEU A 115 -36.33 4.24 -16.74
N TRP A 116 -36.78 3.42 -17.69
CA TRP A 116 -36.05 2.27 -18.19
C TRP A 116 -34.73 2.64 -18.87
N TRP A 117 -34.79 3.61 -19.79
CA TRP A 117 -33.60 4.13 -20.46
C TRP A 117 -32.63 4.81 -19.49
N GLY A 118 -33.15 5.58 -18.51
CA GLY A 118 -32.32 6.21 -17.49
C GLY A 118 -31.58 5.21 -16.59
N ALA A 119 -32.27 4.14 -16.16
CA ALA A 119 -31.68 3.08 -15.36
C ALA A 119 -30.62 2.29 -16.13
N LEU A 120 -30.84 2.02 -17.42
CA LEU A 120 -29.90 1.31 -18.27
C LEU A 120 -28.60 2.12 -18.48
N VAL A 121 -28.70 3.42 -18.76
CA VAL A 121 -27.54 4.31 -18.92
C VAL A 121 -26.74 4.41 -17.62
N LEU A 122 -27.40 4.53 -16.48
CA LEU A 122 -26.75 4.55 -15.16
C LEU A 122 -26.01 3.23 -14.87
N LEU A 123 -26.58 2.08 -15.20
CA LEU A 123 -25.93 0.78 -15.05
C LEU A 123 -24.68 0.66 -15.91
N ILE A 124 -24.74 1.11 -17.16
CA ILE A 124 -23.57 1.11 -18.07
C ILE A 124 -22.48 2.04 -17.53
N PHE A 125 -22.85 3.22 -17.02
CA PHE A 125 -21.89 4.15 -16.43
C PHE A 125 -21.22 3.57 -15.17
N VAL A 126 -21.98 2.96 -14.26
CA VAL A 126 -21.42 2.28 -13.09
C VAL A 126 -20.50 1.13 -13.50
N PHE A 127 -20.90 0.33 -14.50
CA PHE A 127 -20.08 -0.76 -15.02
C PHE A 127 -18.75 -0.26 -15.63
N THR A 128 -18.77 0.83 -16.40
CA THR A 128 -17.54 1.43 -16.97
C THR A 128 -16.61 2.00 -15.90
N ILE A 129 -17.15 2.56 -14.81
CA ILE A 129 -16.37 2.97 -13.64
C ILE A 129 -15.73 1.75 -12.95
N GLN A 130 -16.47 0.64 -12.83
CA GLN A 130 -15.94 -0.62 -12.29
C GLN A 130 -14.87 -1.27 -13.18
N HIS A 131 -14.87 -0.97 -14.48
CA HIS A 131 -13.89 -1.50 -15.43
C HIS A 131 -12.64 -0.61 -15.59
N LYS A 132 -12.70 0.65 -15.12
CA LYS A 132 -11.60 1.63 -15.08
C LYS A 132 -10.51 1.44 -14.00
N PRO A 133 -10.53 0.52 -13.02
CA PRO A 133 -9.56 0.57 -11.95
C PRO A 133 -8.21 -0.11 -12.27
N LYS A 134 -8.05 -0.75 -13.44
CA LYS A 134 -6.75 -1.36 -13.84
C LYS A 134 -5.76 -0.37 -14.48
N THR A 135 -6.19 0.79 -14.96
CA THR A 135 -5.30 1.73 -15.67
C THR A 135 -4.74 2.85 -14.80
N ILE A 136 -5.28 3.09 -13.59
CA ILE A 136 -4.81 4.16 -12.71
C ILE A 136 -3.64 3.70 -11.81
N GLN A 137 -3.58 2.42 -11.43
CA GLN A 137 -2.45 1.89 -10.65
C GLN A 137 -1.15 1.75 -11.48
N ARG A 138 -1.22 1.68 -12.81
CA ARG A 138 -0.02 1.56 -13.66
C ARG A 138 0.71 2.90 -13.90
N ASN A 139 0.05 4.03 -13.66
CA ASN A 139 0.63 5.37 -13.85
C ASN A 139 1.16 6.00 -12.55
N GLY A 140 1.02 5.32 -11.40
CA GLY A 140 1.54 5.79 -10.10
C GLY A 140 2.89 5.21 -9.69
N VAL A 141 3.46 4.28 -10.48
CA VAL A 141 4.75 3.61 -10.19
C VAL A 141 5.85 4.04 -11.17
N SER A 142 5.69 5.21 -11.81
CA SER A 142 6.76 5.86 -12.56
C SER A 142 7.19 7.13 -11.83
N PHE A 143 7.67 6.96 -10.61
CA PHE A 143 8.38 8.00 -9.87
C PHE A 143 9.76 7.44 -9.49
N GLY A 144 10.82 7.99 -10.10
CA GLY A 144 12.20 7.73 -9.71
C GLY A 144 13.02 6.86 -10.66
N GLN A 145 13.21 7.30 -11.91
CA GLN A 145 14.54 7.29 -12.54
C GLN A 145 14.94 8.73 -12.83
#